data_AF-A0A9W7DGN7-F1
#
_entry.id   AF-A0A9W7DGN7-F1
#
_cell.length_a   1.000
_cell.length_b   1.000
_cell.length_c   1.000
_cell.angle_alpha   90.00
_cell.angle_beta   90.00
_cell.angle_gamma   90.00
#
_symmetry.space_group_name_H-M   'P 1'
#
loop_
_entity.id
_entity.type
_entity.pdbx_description
1 polymer ?
#
loop_
_entity_poly.entity_id
_entity_poly.type
_entity_poly.pdbx_seq_one_letter_code
_entity_poly.pdbx_strand_id
1 'polypeptide(L)'
;MQLRHCDLGEDSANLFTNFARQRFKVLTKNKPPSLPNLIRDLLTPFSDGELHDAAQKLASKGSTAPGPDGWSYQTWYKSWSISGDFLVNLANHIFQHPDSVKEPQLSSIIIRLLPKDKFDPQSPDVNHLRPVSLTNTSIRIIMFAFTPRLLPCFTRIISSLQQANFYPTPPFIPSSKQLRF
;
A
#
# COMPACT_ATOMS: atom_id res chain seq x y z
N MET A 1 26.89 -27.12 22.42
CA MET A 1 25.46 -26.75 22.43
C MET A 1 24.97 -26.83 20.99
N GLN A 2 24.37 -27.96 20.62
CA GLN A 2 23.92 -28.23 19.24
C GLN A 2 22.73 -27.32 18.91
N LEU A 3 22.85 -26.59 17.79
CA LEU A 3 21.72 -25.94 17.14
C LEU A 3 20.73 -27.02 16.74
N ARG A 4 19.55 -27.05 17.36
CA ARG A 4 18.43 -27.85 16.86
C ARG A 4 18.05 -27.27 15.50
N HIS A 5 18.40 -27.99 14.45
CA HIS A 5 17.78 -27.85 13.14
C HIS A 5 16.26 -28.01 13.34
N CYS A 6 15.51 -26.93 13.19
CA CYS A 6 14.08 -27.02 12.95
C CYS A 6 13.92 -27.52 11.52
N ASP A 7 13.77 -28.83 11.36
CA ASP A 7 13.26 -29.41 10.12
C ASP A 7 11.82 -28.91 9.96
N LEU A 8 11.65 -27.82 9.22
CA LEU A 8 10.36 -27.43 8.66
C LEU A 8 10.05 -28.45 7.57
N GLY A 9 9.55 -29.60 8.02
CA GLY A 9 9.25 -30.75 7.19
C GLY A 9 8.35 -30.39 6.02
N GLU A 10 8.52 -31.16 4.94
CA GLU A 10 7.70 -31.23 3.72
C GLU A 10 6.20 -30.98 3.95
N ASP A 11 5.66 -31.39 5.11
CA ASP A 11 4.27 -31.19 5.53
C ASP A 11 3.83 -29.73 5.60
N SER A 12 4.70 -28.81 6.04
CA SER A 12 4.36 -27.38 6.15
C SER A 12 4.27 -26.70 4.78
N ALA A 13 5.20 -27.04 3.87
CA ALA A 13 5.18 -26.61 2.49
C ALA A 13 3.96 -27.18 1.75
N ASN A 14 3.64 -28.45 1.97
CA ASN A 14 2.46 -29.11 1.40
C ASN A 14 1.15 -28.51 1.95
N LEU A 15 1.10 -28.16 3.23
CA LEU A 15 -0.05 -27.49 3.85
C LEU A 15 -0.28 -26.10 3.24
N PHE A 16 0.77 -25.28 3.13
CA PHE A 16 0.67 -23.96 2.50
C PHE A 16 0.28 -24.08 1.03
N THR A 17 0.87 -25.02 0.29
CA THR A 17 0.58 -25.25 -1.12
C THR A 17 -0.86 -25.72 -1.31
N ASN A 18 -1.37 -26.60 -0.45
CA ASN A 18 -2.75 -27.07 -0.51
C ASN A 18 -3.75 -26.00 -0.08
N PHE A 19 -3.44 -25.20 0.94
CA PHE A 19 -4.23 -24.04 1.35
C PHE A 19 -4.32 -23.00 0.23
N ALA A 20 -3.16 -22.62 -0.35
CA ALA A 20 -3.09 -21.72 -1.49
C ALA A 20 -3.88 -22.28 -2.66
N ARG A 21 -3.65 -23.55 -3.03
CA ARG A 21 -4.32 -24.20 -4.15
C ARG A 21 -5.84 -24.23 -3.96
N GLN A 22 -6.36 -24.61 -2.79
CA GLN A 22 -7.80 -24.58 -2.52
C GLN A 22 -8.38 -23.17 -2.61
N ARG A 23 -7.70 -22.18 -2.01
CA ARG A 23 -8.19 -20.79 -1.98
C ARG A 23 -8.12 -20.13 -3.35
N PHE A 24 -7.03 -20.33 -4.11
CA PHE A 24 -6.89 -19.82 -5.47
C PHE A 24 -7.81 -20.56 -6.47
N LYS A 25 -8.11 -21.86 -6.28
CA LYS A 25 -9.09 -22.59 -7.14
C LYS A 25 -10.49 -21.96 -7.10
N VAL A 26 -10.88 -21.41 -5.95
CA VAL A 26 -12.14 -20.67 -5.77
C VAL A 26 -12.09 -19.32 -6.48
N LEU A 27 -10.93 -18.65 -6.47
CA LEU A 27 -10.72 -17.37 -7.19
C LEU A 27 -10.66 -17.56 -8.71
N THR A 28 -10.15 -18.69 -9.21
CA THR A 28 -10.04 -18.97 -10.65
C THR A 28 -11.32 -19.51 -11.29
N LYS A 29 -12.27 -20.03 -10.51
CA LYS A 29 -13.58 -20.51 -11.03
C LYS A 29 -14.49 -19.37 -11.47
N ASN A 30 -14.30 -18.18 -10.91
CA ASN A 30 -15.04 -16.99 -11.30
C ASN A 30 -14.25 -16.25 -12.38
N LYS A 31 -14.87 -16.03 -13.56
CA LYS A 31 -14.33 -15.09 -14.54
C LYS A 31 -14.10 -13.76 -13.81
N PRO A 32 -12.89 -13.17 -13.85
CA PRO A 32 -12.67 -11.89 -13.21
C PRO A 32 -13.70 -10.90 -13.78
N PRO A 33 -14.35 -10.09 -12.92
CA PRO A 33 -15.37 -9.16 -13.36
C PRO A 33 -14.79 -8.27 -14.47
N SER A 34 -15.54 -8.11 -15.55
CA SER A 34 -15.07 -7.29 -16.67
C SER A 34 -14.84 -5.85 -16.18
N LEU A 35 -13.66 -5.29 -16.46
CA LEU A 35 -13.26 -3.92 -16.12
C LEU A 35 -13.22 -2.95 -17.33
N PRO A 36 -14.06 -3.07 -18.38
CA PRO A 36 -13.81 -2.43 -19.67
C PRO A 36 -13.78 -0.88 -19.63
N ASN A 37 -14.37 -0.25 -18.60
CA ASN A 37 -14.31 1.22 -18.42
C ASN A 37 -13.31 1.67 -17.35
N LEU A 38 -13.02 0.81 -16.36
CA LEU A 38 -12.14 1.14 -15.23
C LEU A 38 -10.67 1.20 -15.63
N ILE A 39 -10.27 0.39 -16.61
CA ILE A 39 -8.89 0.37 -17.10
C ILE A 39 -8.55 1.71 -17.76
N ARG A 40 -9.49 2.36 -18.46
CA ARG A 40 -9.24 3.64 -19.10
C ARG A 40 -8.88 4.73 -18.09
N ASP A 41 -9.63 4.82 -16.98
CA ASP A 41 -9.41 5.85 -15.96
C ASP A 41 -8.06 5.66 -15.24
N LEU A 42 -7.64 4.40 -15.04
CA LEU A 42 -6.32 4.07 -14.51
C LEU A 42 -5.18 4.55 -15.41
N LEU A 43 -5.40 4.57 -16.72
CA LEU A 43 -4.41 4.92 -17.74
C LEU A 43 -4.32 6.41 -18.05
N THR A 44 -5.16 7.24 -17.44
CA THR A 44 -5.11 8.69 -17.66
C THR A 44 -3.86 9.30 -17.04
N PRO A 45 -3.26 10.35 -17.63
CA PRO A 45 -2.19 11.11 -16.97
C PRO A 45 -2.67 11.72 -15.65
N PHE A 46 -1.75 11.93 -14.71
CA PHE A 46 -2.01 12.71 -13.50
C PHE A 46 -2.16 14.18 -13.83
N SER A 47 -3.18 14.81 -13.24
CA SER A 47 -3.39 16.26 -13.32
C SER A 47 -2.71 16.98 -12.16
N ASP A 48 -2.41 18.27 -12.35
CA ASP A 48 -1.88 19.14 -11.29
C ASP A 48 -2.82 19.16 -10.07
N GLY A 49 -4.11 19.43 -10.28
CA GLY A 49 -5.10 19.50 -9.20
C GLY A 49 -5.21 18.19 -8.39
N GLU A 50 -5.10 17.04 -9.05
CA GLU A 50 -5.15 15.75 -8.37
C GLU A 50 -3.96 15.53 -7.44
N LEU A 51 -2.74 15.87 -7.88
CA LEU A 51 -1.56 15.73 -7.04
C LEU A 51 -1.49 16.84 -5.97
N HIS A 52 -1.95 18.05 -6.28
CA HIS A 52 -2.06 19.15 -5.33
C HIS A 52 -3.01 18.76 -4.18
N ASP A 53 -4.19 18.25 -4.50
CA ASP A 53 -5.16 17.77 -3.52
C ASP A 53 -4.61 16.62 -2.68
N ALA A 54 -3.86 15.71 -3.29
CA ALA A 54 -3.19 14.62 -2.59
C ALA A 54 -2.13 15.16 -1.61
N ALA A 55 -1.28 16.08 -2.05
CA ALA A 55 -0.27 16.73 -1.21
C ALA A 55 -0.91 17.49 -0.05
N GLN A 56 -1.98 18.26 -0.31
CA GLN A 56 -2.75 18.98 0.72
C GLN A 56 -3.35 18.02 1.75
N LYS A 57 -4.05 16.96 1.31
CA LYS A 57 -4.68 15.96 2.19
C LYS A 57 -3.65 15.21 3.03
N LEU A 58 -2.44 14.98 2.52
CA LEU A 58 -1.37 14.35 3.29
C LEU A 58 -0.72 15.34 4.26
N ALA A 59 -0.54 16.60 3.86
CA ALA A 59 0.00 17.64 4.71
C ALA A 59 -0.91 17.97 5.91
N SER A 60 -2.24 17.90 5.72
CA SER A 60 -3.23 18.16 6.78
C SER A 60 -3.31 17.07 7.84
N LYS A 61 -2.82 15.86 7.57
CA LYS A 61 -2.76 14.74 8.54
C LYS A 61 -1.68 14.90 9.61
N GLY A 62 -0.86 15.95 9.53
CA GLY A 62 0.18 16.26 10.50
C GLY A 62 1.60 15.93 10.02
N SER A 63 2.57 16.19 10.89
CA SER A 63 4.00 16.00 10.57
C SER A 63 4.33 14.52 10.44
N THR A 64 4.96 14.15 9.31
CA THR A 64 5.50 12.81 9.10
C THR A 64 6.99 12.89 8.87
N ALA A 65 7.72 11.82 9.21
CA ALA A 65 9.15 11.76 8.94
C ALA A 65 9.39 11.73 7.42
N PRO A 66 10.33 12.54 6.91
CA PRO A 66 10.67 12.55 5.49
C PRO A 66 11.43 11.28 5.08
N GLY A 67 11.56 11.09 3.77
CA GLY A 67 12.43 10.07 3.21
C GLY A 67 13.91 10.50 3.26
N PRO A 68 14.79 9.73 2.59
CA PRO A 68 16.19 10.08 2.37
C PRO A 68 16.42 11.50 1.80
N ASP A 69 15.47 12.03 1.02
CA ASP A 69 15.52 13.38 0.44
C ASP A 69 15.31 14.51 1.46
N GLY A 70 14.78 14.22 2.65
CA GLY A 70 14.45 15.23 3.65
C GLY A 70 13.16 16.01 3.39
N TRP A 71 12.45 15.75 2.29
CA TRP A 71 11.23 16.47 1.95
C TRP A 71 10.02 15.89 2.67
N SER A 72 9.25 16.75 3.34
CA SER A 72 7.99 16.39 3.98
C SER A 72 6.79 16.74 3.10
N TYR A 73 5.60 16.20 3.42
CA TYR A 73 4.36 16.59 2.75
C TYR A 73 4.07 18.09 2.86
N GLN A 74 4.36 18.68 4.02
CA GLN A 74 4.21 20.13 4.22
C GLN A 74 5.14 20.93 3.31
N THR A 75 6.35 20.42 3.06
CA THR A 75 7.31 21.07 2.16
C THR A 75 6.73 21.08 0.74
N TRP A 76 6.35 19.92 0.22
CA TRP A 76 5.71 19.79 -1.10
C TRP A 76 4.47 20.68 -1.27
N TYR A 77 3.58 20.70 -0.28
CA TYR A 77 2.35 21.50 -0.36
C TYR A 77 2.65 23.00 -0.30
N LYS A 78 3.53 23.45 0.60
CA LYS A 78 3.86 24.88 0.74
C LYS A 78 4.66 25.42 -0.44
N SER A 79 5.48 24.58 -1.08
CA SER A 79 6.28 24.96 -2.25
C SER A 79 5.62 24.57 -3.57
N TRP A 80 4.30 24.30 -3.61
CA TRP A 80 3.63 23.78 -4.80
C TRP A 80 3.85 24.65 -6.04
N SER A 81 3.81 25.97 -5.90
CA SER A 81 4.06 26.92 -7.00
C SER A 81 5.45 26.80 -7.64
N ILE A 82 6.40 26.16 -6.97
CA ILE A 82 7.79 25.98 -7.43
C ILE A 82 8.05 24.51 -7.79
N SER A 83 7.55 23.58 -6.97
CA SER A 83 7.88 22.15 -7.07
C SER A 83 6.76 21.29 -7.67
N GLY A 84 5.53 21.80 -7.80
CA GLY A 84 4.35 21.04 -8.23
C GLY A 84 4.52 20.43 -9.61
N ASP A 85 4.99 21.22 -10.58
CA ASP A 85 5.23 20.76 -11.95
C ASP A 85 6.23 19.59 -11.99
N PHE A 86 7.26 19.61 -11.16
CA PHE A 86 8.21 18.49 -11.07
C PHE A 86 7.54 17.22 -10.58
N LEU A 87 6.62 17.31 -9.61
CA LEU A 87 5.92 16.15 -9.09
C LEU A 87 4.93 15.57 -10.11
N VAL A 88 4.22 16.43 -10.84
CA VAL A 88 3.30 16.02 -11.92
C VAL A 88 4.07 15.35 -13.06
N ASN A 89 5.19 15.94 -13.47
CA ASN A 89 6.06 15.35 -14.49
C ASN A 89 6.65 14.01 -14.03
N LEU A 90 7.10 13.92 -12.78
CA LEU A 90 7.59 12.67 -12.20
C LEU A 90 6.50 11.58 -12.18
N ALA A 91 5.28 11.92 -11.75
CA ALA A 91 4.17 10.97 -11.73
C ALA A 91 3.85 10.43 -13.12
N ASN A 92 3.76 11.30 -14.11
CA ASN A 92 3.50 10.93 -15.49
C ASN A 92 4.67 10.17 -16.12
N HIS A 93 5.91 10.51 -15.76
CA HIS A 93 7.10 9.76 -16.19
C HIS A 93 7.10 8.34 -15.63
N ILE A 94 6.84 8.17 -14.33
CA ILE A 94 6.71 6.83 -13.70
C ILE A 94 5.58 6.05 -14.36
N PHE A 95 4.48 6.72 -14.69
CA PHE A 95 3.34 6.08 -15.34
C PHE A 95 3.66 5.56 -16.74
N GLN A 96 4.42 6.34 -17.52
CA GLN A 96 4.85 5.96 -18.87
C GLN A 96 6.03 4.97 -18.86
N HIS A 97 6.86 5.04 -17.84
CA HIS A 97 8.07 4.21 -17.67
C HIS A 97 8.08 3.56 -16.28
N PRO A 98 7.29 2.49 -16.04
CA PRO A 98 7.15 1.90 -14.72
C PRO A 98 8.47 1.44 -14.08
N ASP A 99 9.47 1.06 -14.89
CA ASP A 99 10.78 0.65 -14.40
C ASP A 99 11.58 1.80 -13.77
N SER A 100 11.27 3.07 -14.07
CA SER A 100 11.92 4.24 -13.48
C SER A 100 11.77 4.30 -11.95
N VAL A 101 10.73 3.67 -11.38
CA VAL A 101 10.55 3.60 -9.92
C VAL A 101 11.70 2.86 -9.21
N LYS A 102 12.47 2.04 -9.93
CA LYS A 102 13.61 1.28 -9.40
C LYS A 102 14.85 2.15 -9.25
N GLU A 103 14.90 3.31 -9.90
CA GLU A 103 16.04 4.21 -9.84
C GLU A 103 16.38 4.56 -8.38
N PRO A 104 17.67 4.54 -7.99
CA PRO A 104 18.07 4.73 -6.60
C PRO A 104 17.52 6.01 -5.95
N GLN A 105 17.35 7.08 -6.74
CA GLN A 105 16.83 8.36 -6.24
C GLN A 105 15.35 8.28 -5.83
N LEU A 106 14.59 7.31 -6.36
CA LEU A 106 13.18 7.10 -6.05
C LEU A 106 12.96 5.92 -5.10
N SER A 107 13.79 4.88 -5.21
CA SER A 107 13.65 3.63 -4.45
C SER A 107 14.39 3.62 -3.12
N SER A 108 15.26 4.61 -2.84
CA SER A 108 15.96 4.72 -1.56
C SER A 108 14.99 4.85 -0.37
N ILE A 109 15.30 4.16 0.72
CA ILE A 109 14.52 4.19 1.96
C ILE A 109 15.43 4.35 3.18
N ILE A 110 14.91 4.98 4.23
CA ILE A 110 15.48 4.92 5.59
C ILE A 110 14.69 3.90 6.39
N ILE A 111 15.35 2.92 7.00
CA ILE A 111 14.71 1.98 7.92
C ILE A 111 14.82 2.54 9.34
N ARG A 112 13.69 2.79 9.99
CA ARG A 112 13.62 3.21 11.39
C ARG A 112 13.01 2.11 12.25
N LEU A 113 13.62 1.84 13.39
CA LEU A 113 13.11 0.87 14.36
C LEU A 113 12.25 1.60 15.39
N LEU A 114 10.97 1.25 15.47
CA LEU A 114 10.05 1.77 16.48
C LEU A 114 9.86 0.75 17.62
N PRO A 115 9.96 1.16 18.89
CA PRO A 115 9.72 0.27 20.01
C PRO A 115 8.27 -0.23 20.06
N LYS A 116 8.09 -1.50 20.40
CA LYS A 116 6.81 -2.08 20.83
C LYS A 116 6.65 -1.89 22.34
N ASP A 117 5.45 -2.14 22.84
CA ASP A 117 5.09 -1.96 24.27
C ASP A 117 6.00 -2.73 25.24
N LYS A 118 6.59 -3.86 24.80
CA LYS A 118 7.51 -4.69 25.60
C LYS A 118 9.00 -4.34 25.44
N PHE A 119 9.33 -3.27 24.72
CA PHE A 119 10.72 -2.89 24.51
C PHE A 119 11.32 -2.32 25.80
N ASP A 120 12.41 -2.93 26.28
CA ASP A 120 13.22 -2.43 27.39
C ASP A 120 14.54 -1.84 26.87
N PRO A 121 14.79 -0.52 27.04
CA PRO A 121 16.06 0.10 26.67
C PRO A 121 17.29 -0.46 27.41
N GLN A 122 17.12 -1.03 28.61
CA GLN A 122 18.22 -1.58 29.42
C GLN A 122 18.60 -3.00 29.00
N SER A 123 17.68 -3.70 28.34
CA SER A 123 17.90 -5.05 27.78
C SER A 123 17.28 -5.13 26.38
N PRO A 124 17.91 -4.49 25.37
CA PRO A 124 17.32 -4.33 24.05
C PRO A 124 17.16 -5.67 23.32
N ASP A 125 15.92 -6.07 23.07
CA ASP A 125 15.56 -7.20 22.19
C ASP A 125 14.99 -6.67 20.85
N VAL A 126 15.63 -7.06 19.75
CA VAL A 126 15.22 -6.70 18.37
C VAL A 126 13.81 -7.21 18.05
N ASN A 127 13.37 -8.31 18.66
CA ASN A 127 12.00 -8.83 18.49
C ASN A 127 10.93 -7.85 19.02
N HIS A 128 11.32 -6.95 19.92
CA HIS A 128 10.47 -5.89 20.45
C HIS A 128 10.57 -4.57 19.68
N LEU A 129 11.21 -4.57 18.51
CA LEU A 129 11.22 -3.45 17.57
C LEU A 129 10.35 -3.75 16.33
N ARG A 130 9.78 -2.70 15.74
CA ARG A 130 9.08 -2.73 14.44
C ARG A 130 9.92 -1.96 13.43
N PRO A 131 10.37 -2.60 12.33
CA PRO A 131 10.97 -1.86 11.24
C PRO A 131 9.89 -1.04 10.52
N VAL A 132 10.18 0.23 10.25
CA VAL A 132 9.36 1.13 9.45
C VAL A 132 10.24 1.71 8.34
N SER A 133 9.82 1.50 7.10
CA SER A 133 10.48 2.08 5.93
C SER A 133 9.95 3.49 5.68
N LEU A 134 10.84 4.47 5.72
CA LEU A 134 10.59 5.84 5.33
C LEU A 134 11.03 6.03 3.88
N THR A 135 10.06 6.16 2.99
CA THR A 135 10.28 6.43 1.55
C THR A 135 10.15 7.92 1.26
N ASN A 136 10.69 8.36 0.13
CA ASN A 136 10.51 9.73 -0.36
C ASN A 136 9.02 10.09 -0.43
N THR A 137 8.68 11.26 0.10
CA THR A 137 7.28 11.69 0.22
C THR A 137 6.66 11.98 -1.13
N SER A 138 7.45 12.31 -2.15
CA SER A 138 7.04 12.46 -3.55
C SER A 138 6.33 11.20 -4.06
N ILE A 139 6.96 10.03 -3.94
CA ILE A 139 6.36 8.74 -4.33
C ILE A 139 5.11 8.46 -3.51
N ARG A 140 5.11 8.76 -2.22
CA ARG A 140 3.92 8.55 -1.36
C ARG A 140 2.75 9.44 -1.76
N ILE A 141 2.99 10.68 -2.19
CA ILE A 141 1.94 11.56 -2.74
C ILE A 141 1.37 10.97 -4.02
N ILE A 142 2.22 10.52 -4.95
CA ILE A 142 1.79 9.92 -6.22
C ILE A 142 0.95 8.66 -5.95
N MET A 143 1.39 7.77 -5.05
CA MET A 143 0.62 6.58 -4.67
C MET A 143 -0.72 6.93 -4.02
N PHE A 144 -0.75 7.98 -3.19
CA PHE A 144 -1.99 8.44 -2.57
C PHE A 144 -2.98 9.00 -3.61
N ALA A 145 -2.48 9.78 -4.58
CA ALA A 145 -3.28 10.26 -5.72
C ALA A 145 -3.79 9.12 -6.61
N PHE A 146 -3.01 8.05 -6.77
CA PHE A 146 -3.42 6.88 -7.55
C PHE A 146 -4.51 6.03 -6.85
N THR A 147 -4.58 6.10 -5.51
CA THR A 147 -5.47 5.25 -4.70
C THR A 147 -6.97 5.40 -5.08
N PRO A 148 -7.54 6.61 -5.24
CA PRO A 148 -8.90 6.80 -5.74
C PRO A 148 -9.18 6.14 -7.10
N ARG A 149 -8.19 6.08 -7.99
CA ARG A 149 -8.32 5.43 -9.30
C ARG A 149 -8.37 3.90 -9.18
N LEU A 150 -7.62 3.34 -8.25
CA LEU A 150 -7.57 1.90 -7.98
C LEU A 150 -8.78 1.37 -7.19
N LEU A 151 -9.35 2.20 -6.32
CA LEU A 151 -10.37 1.76 -5.36
C LEU A 151 -11.58 1.05 -6.00
N PRO A 152 -12.15 1.53 -7.13
CA PRO A 152 -13.30 0.86 -7.75
C PRO A 152 -12.94 -0.46 -8.44
N CYS A 153 -11.65 -0.69 -8.73
CA CYS A 153 -11.16 -1.99 -9.19
C CYS A 153 -11.09 -2.98 -8.01
N PHE A 154 -10.59 -2.53 -6.86
CA PHE A 154 -10.50 -3.37 -5.66
C PHE A 154 -11.86 -3.83 -5.14
N THR A 155 -12.89 -2.98 -5.17
CA THR A 155 -14.24 -3.37 -4.74
C THR A 155 -14.87 -4.47 -5.58
N ARG A 156 -14.37 -4.69 -6.81
CA ARG A 156 -14.83 -5.78 -7.69
C ARG A 156 -14.04 -7.07 -7.50
N ILE A 157 -12.75 -6.97 -7.15
CA ILE A 157 -11.84 -8.12 -7.07
C ILE A 157 -11.80 -8.70 -5.65
N ILE A 158 -11.88 -7.84 -4.63
CA ILE A 158 -11.75 -8.26 -3.24
C ILE A 158 -13.09 -8.77 -2.72
N SER A 159 -13.05 -9.96 -2.10
CA SER A 159 -14.23 -10.56 -1.47
C SER A 159 -14.75 -9.72 -0.31
N SER A 160 -16.07 -9.66 -0.15
CA SER A 160 -16.74 -9.07 1.01
C SER A 160 -16.37 -9.73 2.35
N LEU A 161 -15.79 -10.94 2.33
CA LEU A 161 -15.33 -11.65 3.52
C LEU A 161 -13.94 -11.20 4.01
N GLN A 162 -13.21 -10.43 3.20
CA GLN A 162 -11.94 -9.86 3.64
C GLN A 162 -12.25 -8.62 4.51
N GLN A 163 -11.87 -8.68 5.78
CA GLN A 163 -12.19 -7.67 6.80
C GLN A 163 -11.01 -6.74 7.12
N ALA A 164 -9.99 -6.71 6.26
CA ALA A 164 -8.89 -5.79 6.44
C ALA A 164 -9.43 -4.36 6.20
N ASN A 165 -9.36 -3.48 7.22
CA ASN A 165 -9.98 -2.15 7.24
C ASN A 165 -9.28 -1.10 6.33
N PHE A 166 -8.71 -1.55 5.21
CA PHE A 166 -7.89 -0.75 4.29
C PHE A 166 -8.67 -0.25 3.05
N TYR A 167 -9.87 -0.77 2.80
CA TYR A 167 -10.79 -0.27 1.79
C TYR A 167 -12.17 -0.08 2.41
N PRO A 168 -12.96 0.91 1.97
CA PRO A 168 -14.30 1.15 2.49
C PRO A 168 -15.18 -0.03 2.11
N THR A 169 -15.29 -1.01 3.01
CA THR A 169 -16.29 -2.07 2.91
C THR A 169 -17.63 -1.48 3.31
N PRO A 170 -18.71 -1.72 2.54
CA PRO A 170 -20.04 -1.52 3.10
C PRO A 170 -20.16 -2.40 4.36
N PRO A 171 -20.87 -1.93 5.40
CA PRO A 171 -20.98 -2.68 6.65
C PRO A 171 -21.47 -4.10 6.35
N PHE A 172 -20.78 -5.10 6.90
CA PHE A 172 -21.22 -6.48 6.82
C PHE A 172 -22.59 -6.58 7.51
N ILE A 173 -23.66 -6.77 6.72
CA ILE A 173 -24.99 -7.05 7.24
C ILE A 173 -25.06 -8.58 7.41
N PRO A 174 -25.07 -9.11 8.65
CA PRO A 174 -25.19 -10.54 8.86
C PRO A 174 -26.50 -11.03 8.26
N SER A 175 -26.47 -12.17 7.55
CA SER A 175 -27.66 -12.88 7.09
C SER A 175 -28.40 -13.52 8.27
N SER A 176 -29.03 -12.69 9.11
CA SER A 176 -29.99 -13.12 10.13
C SER A 176 -31.43 -12.75 9.76
N LYS A 177 -31.69 -12.44 8.48
CA LYS A 177 -33.04 -12.19 7.94
C LYS A 177 -33.28 -12.84 6.57
N GLN A 178 -32.95 -14.12 6.43
CA GLN A 178 -33.60 -15.01 5.45
C GLN A 178 -34.21 -16.20 6.18
N LEU A 179 -35.24 -15.91 6.97
CA LEU A 179 -36.27 -16.87 7.39
C LEU A 179 -37.61 -16.11 7.32
N ARG A 180 -38.64 -16.82 6.81
CA ARG A 180 -39.95 -16.39 6.26
C ARG A 180 -39.87 -16.11 4.75
N PHE A 181 -40.52 -16.86 3.86
CA PHE A 181 -41.68 -17.76 3.99
C PHE A 181 -41.36 -19.16 3.47
#